data_AF-A0A5B8XNQ8-F1
#
_entry.id   AF-A0A5B8XNQ8-F1
#
_cell.length_a   1.000
_cell.length_b   1.000
_cell.length_c   1.000
_cell.angle_alpha   90.00
_cell.angle_beta   90.00
_cell.angle_gamma   90.00
#
_symmetry.space_group_name_H-M   'P 1'
#
loop_
_entity.id
_entity.type
_entity.pdbx_description
1 polymer ?
#
loop_
_entity_poly.entity_id
_entity_poly.type
_entity_poly.pdbx_seq_one_letter_code
_entity_poly.pdbx_strand_id
1 'polypeptide(L)'
;MKFLLVLLCALLGASCYTFEYDPPGGEVPDMNEPDESEPDMPVEEMLPIITITLPRDNAQVTSPVRLVAVAADVDQNDISSGIVWLQNETPFKTGSDVTHEFPVGEHTVSARATDSKGRTGESFITFEVIGN
;
A
#
# COMPACT_ATOMS: atom_id res chain seq x y z
N MET A 1 -7.93 -4.87 -47.10
CA MET A 1 -7.59 -3.44 -46.86
C MET A 1 -7.10 -3.31 -45.42
N LYS A 2 -6.16 -2.40 -45.11
CA LYS A 2 -5.61 -2.23 -43.75
C LYS A 2 -6.61 -1.54 -42.81
N PHE A 3 -6.57 -1.89 -41.52
CA PHE A 3 -6.77 -0.93 -40.44
C PHE A 3 -5.76 -1.12 -39.30
N LEU A 4 -5.17 0.00 -38.92
CA LEU A 4 -4.15 0.25 -37.90
C LEU A 4 -4.49 1.62 -37.28
N LEU A 5 -4.16 1.95 -36.03
CA LEU A 5 -3.42 1.20 -35.01
C LEU A 5 -3.85 1.75 -33.63
N VAL A 6 -4.05 0.89 -32.63
CA VAL A 6 -3.74 1.30 -31.25
C VAL A 6 -2.94 0.22 -30.54
N LEU A 7 -1.66 0.54 -30.38
CA LEU A 7 -0.73 -0.11 -29.47
C LEU A 7 -0.93 0.52 -28.09
N LEU A 8 -1.21 -0.27 -27.06
CA LEU A 8 -0.85 0.12 -25.69
C LEU A 8 -0.25 -1.09 -24.97
N CYS A 9 1.05 -1.25 -25.17
CA CYS A 9 1.90 -2.18 -24.43
C CYS A 9 2.93 -1.35 -23.64
N ALA A 10 3.43 -1.92 -22.55
CA ALA A 10 4.13 -1.27 -21.42
C ALA A 10 3.16 -0.51 -20.47
N LEU A 11 3.27 -0.68 -19.15
CA LEU A 11 4.46 -1.04 -18.35
C LEU A 11 4.20 -2.22 -17.37
N LEU A 12 5.30 -2.84 -16.91
CA LEU A 12 5.36 -3.86 -15.83
C LEU A 12 5.00 -5.33 -16.18
N GLY A 13 5.63 -5.87 -17.23
CA GLY A 13 6.36 -7.14 -17.10
C GLY A 13 5.62 -8.48 -16.90
N ALA A 14 4.31 -8.58 -17.12
CA ALA A 14 3.58 -9.85 -17.12
C ALA A 14 3.50 -10.50 -18.52
N SER A 15 3.42 -11.84 -18.55
CA SER A 15 3.60 -12.66 -19.76
C SER A 15 2.53 -12.43 -20.85
N CYS A 16 2.95 -12.46 -22.12
CA CYS A 16 2.03 -12.41 -23.27
C CYS A 16 1.32 -13.76 -23.45
N TYR A 17 0.02 -13.82 -23.17
CA TYR A 17 -0.79 -15.01 -23.48
C TYR A 17 -1.21 -15.03 -24.95
N THR A 18 -0.90 -16.13 -25.65
CA THR A 18 -1.44 -16.45 -26.98
C THR A 18 -2.65 -17.37 -26.83
N PHE A 19 -3.83 -16.90 -27.22
CA PHE A 19 -5.03 -17.72 -27.27
C PHE A 19 -5.13 -18.37 -28.67
N GLU A 20 -4.86 -19.67 -28.76
CA GLU A 20 -5.15 -20.45 -29.97
C GLU A 20 -6.66 -20.78 -30.01
N TYR A 21 -7.28 -20.62 -31.17
CA TYR A 21 -8.72 -20.85 -31.34
C TYR A 21 -8.96 -22.21 -32.01
N ASP A 22 -9.44 -23.19 -31.25
CA ASP A 22 -9.71 -24.55 -31.74
C ASP A 22 -11.19 -24.69 -32.19
N PRO A 23 -11.48 -25.08 -33.45
CA PRO A 23 -12.84 -25.12 -33.99
C PRO A 23 -13.69 -26.32 -33.52
N PRO A 24 -15.03 -26.27 -33.67
CA PRO A 24 -15.92 -26.91 -32.71
C PRO A 24 -16.22 -28.40 -32.97
N GLY A 25 -15.80 -29.24 -32.03
CA GLY A 25 -16.35 -30.58 -31.77
C GLY A 25 -17.02 -30.60 -30.40
N GLY A 26 -18.07 -29.78 -30.23
CA GLY A 26 -18.53 -29.35 -28.90
C GLY A 26 -19.16 -30.44 -28.02
N GLU A 27 -18.64 -30.56 -26.81
CA GLU A 27 -19.53 -30.56 -25.65
C GLU A 27 -20.24 -29.19 -25.62
N VAL A 28 -21.57 -29.18 -25.45
CA VAL A 28 -22.28 -27.93 -25.16
C VAL A 28 -21.88 -27.51 -23.74
N PRO A 29 -21.32 -26.31 -23.53
CA PRO A 29 -21.06 -25.83 -22.17
C PRO A 29 -22.40 -25.81 -21.42
N ASP A 30 -22.40 -26.30 -20.18
CA ASP A 30 -23.63 -26.28 -19.37
C ASP A 30 -23.96 -24.82 -19.06
N MET A 31 -25.04 -24.32 -19.63
CA MET A 31 -25.49 -22.94 -19.46
C MET A 31 -26.02 -22.65 -18.04
N ASN A 32 -25.92 -23.62 -17.12
CA ASN A 32 -26.15 -23.48 -15.68
C ASN A 32 -24.85 -23.46 -14.87
N GLU A 33 -23.69 -23.70 -15.49
CA GLU A 33 -22.39 -23.51 -14.85
C GLU A 33 -22.13 -21.99 -14.80
N PRO A 34 -21.98 -21.38 -13.61
CA PRO A 34 -21.67 -19.96 -13.53
C PRO A 34 -20.31 -19.71 -14.17
N ASP A 35 -20.17 -18.58 -14.85
CA ASP A 35 -18.94 -18.17 -15.51
C ASP A 35 -17.88 -17.80 -14.46
N GLU A 36 -17.14 -18.80 -13.97
CA GLU A 36 -16.01 -18.64 -13.04
C GLU A 36 -14.72 -18.11 -13.75
N SER A 37 -14.83 -17.50 -14.94
CA SER A 37 -13.68 -17.01 -15.71
C SER A 37 -13.31 -15.54 -15.45
N GLU A 38 -13.97 -14.86 -14.50
CA GLU A 38 -13.36 -13.68 -13.89
C GLU A 38 -12.10 -14.14 -13.12
N PRO A 39 -10.90 -13.62 -13.41
CA PRO A 39 -9.73 -13.89 -12.60
C PRO A 39 -9.92 -13.18 -11.26
N ASP A 40 -10.51 -13.90 -10.30
CA ASP A 40 -10.81 -13.46 -8.96
C ASP A 40 -9.50 -13.10 -8.26
N MET A 41 -9.05 -11.85 -8.42
CA MET A 41 -7.93 -11.32 -7.66
C MET A 41 -8.34 -11.40 -6.20
N PRO A 42 -7.64 -12.19 -5.36
CA PRO A 42 -8.11 -12.49 -4.02
C PRO A 42 -8.20 -11.18 -3.24
N VAL A 43 -9.44 -10.71 -3.02
CA VAL A 43 -9.73 -9.41 -2.40
C VAL A 43 -9.13 -9.35 -0.99
N GLU A 44 -8.94 -10.51 -0.38
CA GLU A 44 -8.30 -10.76 0.92
C GLU A 44 -6.76 -10.57 0.96
N GLU A 45 -6.07 -10.21 -0.13
CA GLU A 45 -4.60 -10.02 -0.16
C GLU A 45 -4.12 -8.56 -0.07
N MET A 46 -5.01 -7.57 -0.04
CA MET A 46 -4.61 -6.14 0.05
C MET A 46 -4.06 -5.73 1.42
N LEU A 47 -2.76 -5.38 1.49
CA LEU A 47 -2.08 -4.87 2.69
C LEU A 47 -2.66 -3.54 3.20
N PRO A 48 -2.50 -3.21 4.49
CA PRO A 48 -2.78 -1.88 5.02
C PRO A 48 -2.10 -0.74 4.23
N ILE A 49 -2.85 0.33 4.00
CA ILE A 49 -2.36 1.58 3.40
C ILE A 49 -2.16 2.59 4.53
N ILE A 50 -0.95 3.14 4.68
CA ILE A 50 -0.64 4.20 5.63
C ILE A 50 -0.30 5.50 4.91
N THR A 51 -0.86 6.60 5.40
CA THR A 51 -0.50 7.96 4.98
C THR A 51 -0.01 8.74 6.19
N ILE A 52 1.28 9.10 6.20
CA ILE A 52 1.83 10.04 7.17
C ILE A 52 1.46 11.46 6.70
N THR A 53 0.87 12.24 7.59
CA THR A 53 0.36 13.60 7.32
C THR A 53 1.19 14.69 8.00
N LEU A 54 1.85 14.37 9.11
CA LEU A 54 2.81 15.23 9.80
C LEU A 54 4.00 14.43 10.38
N PRO A 55 5.23 14.97 10.34
CA PRO A 55 5.62 16.11 9.51
C PRO A 55 5.45 15.78 8.02
N ARG A 56 5.49 16.81 7.16
CA ARG A 56 5.60 16.57 5.71
C ARG A 56 7.03 16.12 5.40
N ASP A 57 7.18 15.31 4.36
CA ASP A 57 8.49 14.87 3.92
C ASP A 57 9.40 16.06 3.58
N ASN A 58 10.65 16.00 4.04
CA ASN A 58 11.68 17.05 4.00
C ASN A 58 11.30 18.37 4.71
N ALA A 59 10.38 18.34 5.68
CA ALA A 59 10.08 19.51 6.50
C ALA A 59 11.22 19.82 7.50
N GLN A 60 11.46 21.11 7.73
CA GLN A 60 12.21 21.59 8.90
C GLN A 60 11.23 21.82 10.06
N VAL A 61 11.53 21.24 11.21
CA VAL A 61 10.68 21.26 12.41
C VAL A 61 11.51 21.53 13.66
N THR A 62 10.87 21.98 14.74
CA THR A 62 11.50 22.13 16.05
C THR A 62 11.13 20.94 16.95
N SER A 63 12.00 20.59 17.89
CA SER A 63 11.70 19.55 18.88
C SER A 63 10.84 20.12 20.03
N PRO A 64 9.82 19.39 20.54
CA PRO A 64 9.41 18.05 20.16
C PRO A 64 8.56 17.99 18.89
N VAL A 65 8.70 16.91 18.13
CA VAL A 65 8.01 16.73 16.84
C VAL A 65 6.70 15.96 17.05
N ARG A 66 5.62 16.45 16.44
CA ARG A 66 4.33 15.76 16.36
C ARG A 66 4.28 14.92 15.09
N LEU A 67 4.08 13.61 15.26
CA LEU A 67 3.93 12.61 14.22
C LEU A 67 2.45 12.26 14.08
N VAL A 68 1.90 12.34 12.87
CA VAL A 68 0.48 12.03 12.61
C VAL A 68 0.35 11.16 11.36
N ALA A 69 -0.32 10.03 11.48
CA ALA A 69 -0.58 9.12 10.37
C ALA A 69 -1.98 8.50 10.47
N VAL A 70 -2.55 8.17 9.31
CA VAL A 70 -3.79 7.40 9.17
C VAL A 70 -3.44 6.08 8.51
N ALA A 71 -4.01 4.98 9.00
CA ALA A 71 -3.86 3.65 8.44
C ALA A 71 -5.23 3.03 8.17
N ALA A 72 -5.43 2.57 6.95
CA ALA A 72 -6.67 1.96 6.50
C ALA A 72 -6.41 0.58 5.88
N ASP A 73 -7.36 -0.32 6.06
CA ASP A 73 -7.39 -1.66 5.46
C ASP A 73 -8.81 -1.90 4.90
N VAL A 74 -8.92 -2.68 3.82
CA VAL A 74 -10.21 -2.89 3.14
C VAL A 74 -11.23 -3.64 4.00
N ASP A 75 -10.77 -4.61 4.79
CA ASP A 75 -11.62 -5.48 5.62
C ASP A 75 -11.98 -4.82 6.96
N GLN A 76 -11.17 -3.85 7.41
CA GLN A 76 -11.27 -3.26 8.76
C GLN A 76 -11.56 -1.75 8.78
N ASN A 77 -11.59 -1.10 7.61
CA ASN A 77 -11.70 0.34 7.41
C ASN A 77 -10.57 1.16 8.06
N ASP A 78 -10.64 1.46 9.36
CA ASP A 78 -9.67 2.30 10.09
C ASP A 78 -8.94 1.47 11.15
N ILE A 79 -7.62 1.35 11.01
CA ILE A 79 -6.73 0.68 11.96
C ILE A 79 -5.67 1.62 12.52
N SER A 80 -5.87 2.94 12.42
CA SER A 80 -4.90 3.98 12.79
C SER A 80 -4.48 3.94 14.26
N SER A 81 -5.33 3.43 15.15
CA SER A 81 -5.00 3.21 16.56
C SER A 81 -3.89 2.16 16.78
N GLY A 82 -3.70 1.24 15.82
CA GLY A 82 -2.66 0.21 15.82
C GLY A 82 -1.33 0.64 15.21
N ILE A 83 -1.18 1.89 14.77
CA ILE A 83 0.07 2.37 14.17
C ILE A 83 1.22 2.28 15.18
N VAL A 84 2.33 1.70 14.73
CA VAL A 84 3.62 1.67 15.43
C VAL A 84 4.59 2.59 14.69
N TRP A 85 5.24 3.49 15.42
CA TRP A 85 6.27 4.37 14.88
C TRP A 85 7.65 3.80 15.17
N LEU A 86 8.50 3.70 14.14
CA LEU A 86 9.81 3.09 14.20
C LEU A 86 10.91 4.02 13.68
N GLN A 87 12.11 3.87 14.24
CA GLN A 87 13.34 4.44 13.69
C GLN A 87 14.35 3.31 13.58
N ASN A 88 14.86 3.05 12.37
CA ASN A 88 15.75 1.92 12.07
C ASN A 88 15.20 0.58 12.61
N GLU A 89 14.00 0.18 12.18
CA GLU A 89 13.24 -0.99 12.66
C GLU A 89 12.93 -1.06 14.16
N THR A 90 13.28 -0.05 14.95
CA THR A 90 13.09 -0.05 16.40
C THR A 90 11.83 0.76 16.77
N PRO A 91 10.79 0.15 17.35
CA PRO A 91 9.60 0.86 17.81
C PRO A 91 9.90 1.84 18.94
N PHE A 92 9.36 3.06 18.86
CA PHE A 92 9.52 4.07 19.93
C PHE A 92 8.19 4.73 20.37
N LYS A 93 7.14 4.67 19.55
CA LYS A 93 5.78 5.13 19.89
C LYS A 93 4.69 4.26 19.23
N THR A 94 3.48 4.36 19.73
CA THR A 94 2.26 3.77 19.14
C THR A 94 1.11 4.77 19.15
N GLY A 95 0.20 4.67 18.19
CA GLY A 95 -0.95 5.55 17.98
C GLY A 95 -0.82 6.46 16.75
N SER A 96 -1.96 6.94 16.27
CA SER A 96 -2.10 7.76 15.05
C SER A 96 -1.65 9.21 15.19
N ASP A 97 -1.59 9.73 16.42
CA ASP A 97 -1.18 11.10 16.75
C ASP A 97 -0.33 11.06 18.01
N VAL A 98 0.98 11.28 17.86
CA VAL A 98 1.96 11.17 18.95
C VAL A 98 2.97 12.31 18.89
N THR A 99 3.62 12.58 20.02
CA THR A 99 4.73 13.53 20.11
C THR A 99 5.98 12.81 20.62
N HIS A 100 7.14 13.11 20.02
CA HIS A 100 8.43 12.57 20.41
C HIS A 100 9.53 13.64 20.36
N GLU A 101 10.48 13.56 21.29
CA GLU A 101 11.67 14.41 21.30
C GLU A 101 12.73 13.79 20.39
N PHE A 102 13.08 14.51 19.33
CA PHE A 102 14.19 14.17 18.45
C PHE A 102 15.38 15.12 18.72
N PRO A 103 16.63 14.64 18.63
CA PRO A 103 17.81 15.51 18.56
C PRO A 103 17.76 16.49 17.38
N VAL A 104 18.66 17.47 17.35
CA VAL A 104 18.87 18.31 16.14
C VAL A 104 19.59 17.47 15.07
N GLY A 105 19.09 17.51 13.84
CA GLY A 105 19.62 16.76 12.70
C GLY A 105 18.53 16.16 11.80
N GLU A 106 18.97 15.41 10.79
CA GLU A 106 18.08 14.65 9.89
C GLU A 106 17.59 13.36 10.57
N HIS A 107 16.29 13.07 10.40
CA HIS A 107 15.65 11.87 10.90
C HIS A 107 14.75 11.25 9.82
N THR A 108 14.96 9.96 9.57
CA THR A 108 13.98 9.09 8.89
C THR A 108 13.21 8.29 9.94
N VAL A 109 11.90 8.22 9.79
CA VAL A 109 10.96 7.52 10.67
C VAL A 109 9.93 6.79 9.81
N SER A 110 9.53 5.59 10.21
CA SER A 110 8.42 4.87 9.59
C SER A 110 7.20 4.75 10.50
N ALA A 111 6.03 4.64 9.87
CA ALA A 111 4.77 4.28 10.50
C ALA A 111 4.29 2.95 9.89
N ARG A 112 4.20 1.92 10.73
CA ARG A 112 3.75 0.57 10.35
C ARG A 112 2.40 0.26 10.98
N ALA A 113 1.49 -0.32 10.20
CA ALA A 113 0.23 -0.86 10.71
C ALA A 113 0.10 -2.34 10.34
N THR A 114 -0.47 -3.13 11.24
CA THR A 114 -0.74 -4.56 11.05
C THR A 114 -2.24 -4.80 11.14
N ASP A 115 -2.78 -5.56 10.19
CA ASP A 115 -4.18 -5.95 10.20
C ASP A 115 -4.44 -7.17 11.11
N SER A 116 -5.71 -7.61 11.15
CA SER A 116 -6.15 -8.78 11.90
C SER A 116 -5.65 -10.12 11.34
N LYS A 117 -5.21 -10.17 10.07
CA LYS A 117 -4.63 -11.34 9.40
C LYS A 117 -3.09 -11.40 9.55
N GLY A 118 -2.46 -10.40 10.19
CA GLY A 118 -1.01 -10.32 10.40
C GLY A 118 -0.22 -9.66 9.25
N ARG A 119 -0.91 -9.13 8.24
CA ARG A 119 -0.35 -8.43 7.07
C ARG A 119 0.06 -7.00 7.47
N THR A 120 1.19 -6.54 6.97
CA THR A 120 1.77 -5.24 7.36
C THR A 120 1.87 -4.27 6.19
N GLY A 121 1.37 -3.05 6.39
CA GLY A 121 1.73 -1.89 5.57
C GLY A 121 2.75 -1.00 6.29
N GLU A 122 3.55 -0.25 5.55
CA GLU A 122 4.49 0.73 6.11
C GLU A 122 4.62 1.97 5.22
N SER A 123 4.84 3.13 5.84
CA SER A 123 5.12 4.40 5.18
C SER A 123 6.31 5.08 5.88
N PHE A 124 7.13 5.82 5.13
CA PHE A 124 8.33 6.50 5.61
C PHE A 124 8.20 8.02 5.42
N ILE A 125 8.82 8.78 6.32
CA ILE A 125 9.08 10.21 6.15
C ILE A 125 10.52 10.54 6.58
N THR A 126 11.11 11.54 5.95
CA THR A 126 12.34 12.19 6.39
C THR A 126 12.06 13.64 6.77
N PHE A 127 12.70 14.15 7.81
CA PHE A 127 12.59 15.53 8.26
C PHE A 127 13.88 16.00 8.93
N GLU A 128 14.10 17.31 8.98
CA GLU A 128 15.21 17.92 9.69
C GLU A 128 14.69 18.62 10.95
N VAL A 129 15.26 18.26 12.11
CA VAL A 129 15.02 18.98 13.36
C VAL A 129 16.05 20.08 13.48
N ILE A 130 15.59 21.33 13.46
CA ILE A 130 16.43 22.51 13.61
C ILE A 130 16.48 22.98 15.07
N GLY A 131 17.58 23.62 15.45
CA GLY A 131 17.68 24.32 16.73
C GLY A 131 16.80 25.58 16.77
N ASN A 132 16.31 25.92 17.96
CA ASN A 132 15.62 27.19 18.25
C ASN A 132 16.62 28.35 18.42
#